data_AF-A0A1H4PEY1-F1
#
_entry.id   AF-A0A1H4PEY1-F1
#
_cell.length_a   1.000
_cell.length_b   1.000
_cell.length_c   1.000
_cell.angle_alpha   90.00
_cell.angle_beta   90.00
_cell.angle_gamma   90.00
#
_symmetry.space_group_name_H-M   'P 1'
#
loop_
_entity.id
_entity.type
_entity.pdbx_description
1 polymer ?
#
loop_
_entity_poly.entity_id
_entity_poly.type
_entity_poly.pdbx_seq_one_letter_code
_entity_poly.pdbx_strand_id
1 'polypeptide(L)' 'MRYLTPDDVRNVAFAKPPIGKRGYNEDQVDSFLDDVEATLRDLHARLARYEGAPQAQAPVAERPEDRGYRRY' A
#
# COMPACT_ATOMS: atom_id res chain seq x y z
N MET A 1 14.42 8.71 -3.12
CA MET A 1 13.18 8.88 -3.92
C MET A 1 12.06 9.33 -2.99
N ARG A 2 11.25 10.31 -3.39
CA ARG A 2 10.06 10.71 -2.63
C ARG A 2 8.89 9.87 -3.11
N TYR A 3 8.21 9.19 -2.19
CA TYR A 3 7.02 8.40 -2.48
C TYR A 3 5.81 9.31 -2.64
N LEU A 4 4.89 8.92 -3.53
CA LEU A 4 3.63 9.62 -3.76
C LEU A 4 2.69 9.35 -2.58
N THR A 5 2.17 10.40 -1.94
CA THR A 5 1.21 10.29 -0.83
C THR A 5 -0.23 10.56 -1.31
N PRO A 6 -1.26 10.12 -0.56
CA PRO A 6 -2.65 10.47 -0.88
C PRO A 6 -2.90 11.98 -0.96
N ASP A 7 -2.25 12.76 -0.09
CA ASP A 7 -2.37 14.23 -0.11
C ASP A 7 -1.73 14.85 -1.36
N ASP A 8 -0.69 14.24 -1.91
CA ASP A 8 -0.10 14.68 -3.17
C ASP A 8 -1.08 14.48 -4.34
N VAL A 9 -1.88 13.40 -4.32
CA VAL A 9 -2.91 13.13 -5.35
C VAL A 9 -4.05 14.14 -5.22
N ARG A 10 -4.51 14.42 -4.00
CA ARG A 10 -5.62 15.35 -3.77
C ARG A 10 -5.31 16.80 -4.12
N ASN A 11 -4.06 17.21 -4.00
CA ASN A 11 -3.63 18.59 -4.26
C ASN A 11 -3.05 18.80 -5.66
N VAL A 12 -3.06 17.79 -6.53
CA VAL A 12 -2.50 17.92 -7.88
C VAL A 12 -3.37 18.83 -8.74
N ALA A 13 -2.74 19.70 -9.51
CA ALA A 13 -3.43 20.54 -10.49
C ALA A 13 -2.84 20.29 -11.88
N PHE A 14 -3.71 20.04 -12.87
CA PHE A 14 -3.30 19.86 -14.25
C PHE A 14 -3.41 21.17 -15.04
N ALA A 15 -2.44 21.39 -15.93
CA ALA A 15 -2.49 22.51 -16.87
C ALA A 15 -3.49 22.23 -18.00
N LYS A 16 -4.09 23.29 -18.54
CA LYS A 16 -4.97 23.18 -19.71
C LYS A 16 -4.21 22.60 -20.91
N PRO A 17 -4.86 21.76 -21.74
CA PRO A 17 -4.23 21.22 -22.93
C PRO A 17 -3.79 22.34 -23.89
N PRO A 18 -2.71 22.14 -24.68
CA PRO A 18 -2.31 23.08 -25.71
C PRO A 18 -3.43 23.36 -26.71
N ILE A 19 -3.44 24.57 -27.28
CA ILE A 19 -4.44 24.99 -28.28
C ILE A 19 -4.51 23.96 -29.42
N GLY A 20 -5.73 23.54 -29.77
CA GLY A 20 -5.99 22.55 -30.83
C GLY A 20 -5.82 21.09 -30.41
N LYS A 21 -5.49 20.80 -29.15
CA LYS A 21 -5.50 19.45 -28.58
C LYS A 21 -6.69 19.27 -27.65
N ARG A 22 -7.31 18.09 -27.69
CA ARG A 22 -8.31 17.69 -26.69
C ARG A 22 -7.58 17.16 -25.47
N GLY A 23 -7.91 17.68 -24.29
CA GLY A 23 -7.49 17.11 -23.01
C GLY A 23 -8.39 15.94 -22.60
N TYR A 24 -8.10 15.37 -21.44
CA TYR A 24 -8.99 14.43 -20.79
C TYR A 24 -10.28 15.13 -20.33
N ASN A 25 -11.34 14.36 -20.13
CA ASN A 25 -12.56 14.85 -19.50
C ASN A 25 -12.28 15.03 -18.00
N GLU A 26 -12.55 16.23 -17.47
CA GLU A 26 -12.25 16.60 -16.08
C GLU A 26 -12.97 15.67 -15.10
N ASP A 27 -14.28 15.44 -15.25
CA ASP A 27 -15.06 14.56 -14.38
C ASP A 27 -14.51 13.12 -14.34
N GLN A 28 -14.02 12.61 -15.48
CA GLN A 28 -13.42 11.28 -15.55
C GLN A 28 -12.07 11.21 -14.85
N VAL A 29 -11.27 12.27 -14.97
CA VAL A 29 -9.98 12.39 -14.28
C VAL A 29 -10.21 12.48 -12.78
N ASP A 30 -11.15 13.33 -12.35
CA ASP A 30 -11.47 13.52 -10.93
C ASP A 30 -11.95 12.21 -10.29
N SER A 31 -12.89 11.51 -10.94
CA SER A 31 -13.36 10.20 -10.44
C SER A 31 -12.23 9.17 -10.32
N PHE A 32 -11.30 9.17 -11.27
CA PHE A 32 -10.13 8.29 -11.21
C PHE A 32 -9.16 8.67 -10.09
N LEU A 33 -8.97 9.97 -9.84
CA LEU A 33 -8.12 10.44 -8.74
C LEU A 33 -8.69 10.06 -7.37
N ASP A 34 -10.02 10.06 -7.21
CA ASP A 34 -10.66 9.59 -5.98
C ASP A 34 -10.35 8.11 -5.71
N ASP A 35 -10.42 7.25 -6.73
CA ASP A 35 -10.10 5.82 -6.62
C ASP A 35 -8.61 5.59 -6.29
N VAL A 36 -7.73 6.38 -6.90
CA VAL A 36 -6.27 6.34 -6.63
C VAL A 36 -5.98 6.80 -5.21
N GLU A 37 -6.59 7.90 -4.75
CA GLU A 37 -6.46 8.39 -3.38
C GLU A 37 -6.87 7.31 -2.37
N ALA A 38 -8.04 6.68 -2.57
CA ALA A 38 -8.54 5.62 -1.71
C ALA A 38 -7.57 4.42 -1.66
N THR A 39 -7.05 4.01 -2.81
CA THR A 39 -6.07 2.91 -2.91
C THR A 39 -4.77 3.23 -2.20
N LEU A 40 -4.24 4.45 -2.38
CA LEU A 40 -3.02 4.88 -1.70
C LEU A 40 -3.20 4.95 -0.19
N ARG A 41 -4.36 5.42 0.31
CA ARG A 41 -4.67 5.43 1.75
C ARG A 41 -4.64 4.02 2.34
N ASP A 42 -5.28 3.06 1.68
CA ASP A 42 -5.30 1.67 2.12
C ASP A 42 -3.90 1.02 2.08
N LEU A 43 -3.13 1.28 1.01
CA LEU A 43 -1.75 0.82 0.92
C LEU A 43 -0.88 1.38 2.05
N HIS A 44 -0.95 2.69 2.31
CA HIS A 44 -0.22 3.32 3.40
C HIS A 44 -0.62 2.76 4.77
N ALA A 45 -1.90 2.51 5.01
CA ALA A 45 -2.37 1.89 6.24
C ALA A 45 -1.85 0.45 6.41
N ARG A 46 -1.83 -0.34 5.33
CA ARG A 46 -1.25 -1.69 5.33
C ARG A 46 0.25 -1.66 5.61
N LEU A 47 0.99 -0.75 4.98
CA LEU A 47 2.43 -0.59 5.20
C LEU A 47 2.75 -0.17 6.64
N ALA A 48 1.99 0.76 7.22
CA ALA A 48 2.16 1.14 8.62
C ALA A 48 1.95 -0.05 9.57
N ARG A 49 1.06 -1.00 9.22
CA ARG A 49 0.92 -2.26 9.99
C ARG A 49 2.14 -3.18 9.88
N TYR A 50 2.84 -3.19 8.74
CA TYR A 50 4.10 -3.93 8.60
C TYR A 50 5.26 -3.26 9.34
N GLU A 51 5.32 -1.93 9.31
CA GLU A 51 6.34 -1.15 10.01
C GLU A 51 6.15 -1.18 11.54
N GLY A 52 4.90 -1.27 12.01
CA GLY A 52 4.53 -1.31 13.44
C GLY A 52 4.33 -2.70 14.03
N ALA A 53 4.40 -3.78 13.24
CA ALA A 53 4.26 -5.13 13.77
C ALA A 53 5.57 -5.57 14.46
N PRO A 54 5.54 -6.01 15.74
CA PRO A 54 6.55 -6.97 16.16
C PRO A 54 6.36 -8.15 15.20
N GLN A 55 7.43 -8.60 14.55
CA GLN A 55 7.41 -9.87 13.81
C GLN A 55 6.64 -10.85 14.66
N ALA A 56 5.43 -11.21 14.23
CA ALA A 56 4.60 -12.16 14.95
C ALA A 56 5.52 -13.35 15.12
N GLN A 57 5.93 -13.62 16.36
CA GLN A 57 6.81 -14.73 16.68
C GLN A 57 6.15 -15.91 16.01
N ALA A 58 6.74 -16.39 14.90
CA ALA A 58 6.35 -17.64 14.32
C ALA A 58 6.34 -18.61 15.51
N PRO A 59 5.28 -19.38 15.74
CA PRO A 59 5.30 -20.34 16.82
C PRO A 59 6.58 -21.14 16.57
N VAL A 60 7.56 -20.99 17.47
CA VAL A 60 8.77 -21.79 17.46
C VAL A 60 8.19 -23.17 17.64
N ALA A 61 8.04 -23.89 16.54
CA ALA A 61 7.58 -25.25 16.58
C ALA A 61 8.57 -25.95 17.49
N GLU A 62 8.16 -26.25 18.71
CA GLU A 62 8.91 -27.12 19.61
C GLU A 62 9.09 -28.41 18.83
N ARG A 63 10.26 -28.52 18.23
CA ARG A 63 10.74 -29.69 17.51
C ARG A 63 10.62 -30.86 18.50
N PRO A 64 9.71 -31.82 18.28
CA PRO A 64 9.46 -32.89 19.24
C PRO A 64 10.56 -33.96 19.23
N GLU A 65 11.68 -33.73 18.53
CA GLU A 65 12.72 -34.73 18.28
C GLU A 65 13.68 -35.02 19.46
N ASP A 66 13.56 -34.33 20.60
CA ASP A 66 14.39 -34.64 21.79
C ASP A 66 13.68 -35.52 22.83
N ARG A 67 12.52 -36.09 22.51
CA ARG A 67 11.88 -37.09 23.39
C ARG A 67 12.48 -38.47 23.13
N GLY A 68 13.70 -38.62 23.64
CA GLY A 68 14.51 -39.81 23.79
C GLY A 68 13.92 -41.14 23.33
N TYR A 69 14.59 -41.73 22.34
CA TYR A 69 14.63 -43.18 22.13
C TYR A 69 15.27 -43.86 23.35
N ARG A 70 14.50 -44.02 24.43
CA ARG A 70 14.86 -44.89 25.54
C ARG A 70 14.36 -46.30 25.22
N ARG A 71 15.26 -47.02 24.53
CA ARG A 71 15.54 -48.46 24.61
C ARG A 71 14.55 -49.30 25.43
N TYR A 72 13.78 -50.14 24.74
CA TYR A 72 13.44 -51.51 25.16
C TYR A 72 13.42 -52.40 23.92
#